data_AF-A0AA35XK57-F1
#
_entry.id   AF-A0AA35XK57-F1
#
_cell.length_a   1.000
_cell.length_b   1.000
_cell.length_c   1.000
_cell.angle_alpha   90.00
_cell.angle_beta   90.00
_cell.angle_gamma   90.00
#
_symmetry.space_group_name_H-M   'P 1'
#
loop_
_entity.id
_entity.type
_entity.pdbx_description
1 polymer ?
#
loop_
_entity_poly.entity_id
_entity_poly.type
_entity_poly.pdbx_seq_one_letter_code
_entity_poly.pdbx_strand_id
1 'polypeptide(L)'
;MITNLVEGKKTKCEQYWPSSGSQDFGPFHVSITHQLTLADYTIRTLSVELSGKTRKVNHFHYTAWPDHGVPDYATSILNFHKMVMKDHKAHRGPLLVHCSAGVGRTGTFIAIDHVLEQRETEGVVDIPGVILKLRQQRTNMVQTLDQHIFIHDAILESVTCGDTEIEAGDLRKRLAQLKTKDESGRSGLDLQFAILDQVSSNVGEAKSFAAQNNLAKNRSTDFLPGHFPTHILMCYPSDLCSLPKHTVDNWRVVLKGENPDYIHTSSVHGYKKHRAFIITQGPMRSTARDFWKMVYSRKCSVVVMLSDLIELDEEVCYQYWPGKRAQTYGEFRVELLSEGWKSGFLYRNFSVQQAKVSKIEKGS
;
A
#
# COMPACT_ATOMS: atom_id res chain seq x y z
N MET A 1 -5.96 -13.00 -12.46
CA MET A 1 -6.71 -13.33 -11.23
C MET A 1 -6.82 -12.08 -10.36
N ILE A 2 -8.03 -11.56 -10.14
CA ILE A 2 -8.31 -10.33 -9.35
C ILE A 2 -9.10 -10.68 -8.08
N THR A 3 -8.61 -11.64 -7.30
CA THR A 3 -9.24 -12.09 -6.05
C THR A 3 -8.21 -12.82 -5.22
N ASN A 4 -8.34 -12.81 -3.90
CA ASN A 4 -7.61 -13.76 -3.06
C ASN A 4 -8.32 -15.12 -3.09
N LEU A 5 -7.61 -16.20 -2.72
CA LEU A 5 -8.20 -17.54 -2.64
C LEU A 5 -9.27 -17.61 -1.55
N VAL A 6 -9.00 -16.96 -0.41
CA VAL A 6 -9.88 -16.89 0.76
C VAL A 6 -10.00 -15.43 1.19
N GLU A 7 -11.22 -14.99 1.46
CA GLU A 7 -11.54 -13.66 1.97
C GLU A 7 -12.47 -13.81 3.18
N GLY A 8 -12.07 -13.24 4.32
CA GLY A 8 -12.70 -13.50 5.61
C GLY A 8 -12.66 -15.00 5.96
N LYS A 9 -13.83 -15.64 5.98
CA LYS A 9 -13.99 -17.09 6.19
C LYS A 9 -14.46 -17.84 4.93
N LYS A 10 -14.58 -17.15 3.79
CA LYS A 10 -15.17 -17.71 2.57
C LYS A 10 -14.09 -18.00 1.54
N THR A 11 -14.11 -19.21 0.98
CA THR A 11 -13.36 -19.53 -0.22
C THR A 11 -13.95 -18.78 -1.41
N LYS A 12 -13.12 -18.04 -2.12
CA LYS A 12 -13.50 -17.22 -3.27
C LYS A 12 -13.07 -17.85 -4.59
N CYS A 13 -11.95 -18.57 -4.58
CA CYS A 13 -11.38 -19.26 -5.71
C CYS A 13 -10.54 -20.44 -5.20
N GLU A 14 -10.65 -21.59 -5.85
CA GLU A 14 -9.76 -22.71 -5.61
C GLU A 14 -8.39 -22.46 -6.23
N GLN A 15 -7.34 -23.00 -5.62
CA GLN A 15 -6.01 -22.88 -6.17
C GLN A 15 -5.85 -23.83 -7.37
N TYR A 16 -5.70 -23.27 -8.57
CA TYR A 16 -5.57 -24.02 -9.83
C TYR A 16 -4.14 -24.03 -10.39
N TRP A 17 -3.15 -23.79 -9.52
CA TRP A 17 -1.72 -23.83 -9.83
C TRP A 17 -0.98 -24.58 -8.71
N PRO A 18 0.20 -25.18 -8.96
CA PRO A 18 0.93 -25.92 -7.92
C PRO A 18 1.36 -24.98 -6.77
N SER A 19 1.37 -25.47 -5.53
CA SER A 19 1.90 -24.70 -4.40
C SER A 19 3.43 -24.55 -4.45
N SER A 20 4.12 -25.55 -5.00
CA SER A 20 5.55 -25.55 -5.28
C SER A 20 5.87 -26.62 -6.35
N GLY A 21 6.95 -26.43 -7.11
CA GLY A 21 7.37 -27.40 -8.13
C GLY A 21 6.33 -27.59 -9.23
N SER A 22 5.86 -28.83 -9.39
CA SER A 22 4.90 -29.25 -10.41
C SER A 22 3.72 -30.02 -9.81
N GLN A 23 2.56 -29.93 -10.45
CA GLN A 23 1.35 -30.68 -10.10
C GLN A 23 0.53 -30.96 -11.36
N ASP A 24 -0.13 -32.11 -11.38
CA ASP A 24 -1.07 -32.47 -12.45
C ASP A 24 -2.47 -31.93 -12.13
N PHE A 25 -3.08 -31.30 -13.14
CA PHE A 25 -4.45 -30.83 -13.12
C PHE A 25 -5.21 -31.52 -14.26
N GLY A 26 -5.76 -32.71 -13.98
CA GLY A 26 -6.33 -33.57 -15.03
C GLY A 26 -5.24 -33.99 -16.03
N PRO A 27 -5.41 -33.77 -17.35
CA PRO A 27 -4.40 -34.15 -18.34
C PRO A 27 -3.24 -33.15 -18.46
N PHE A 28 -3.25 -32.06 -17.70
CA PHE A 28 -2.25 -31.00 -17.77
C PHE A 28 -1.19 -31.18 -16.68
N HIS A 29 0.08 -31.25 -17.07
CA HIS A 29 1.19 -31.13 -16.14
C HIS A 29 1.60 -29.66 -16.01
N VAL A 30 1.46 -29.07 -14.82
CA VAL A 30 1.68 -27.64 -14.59
C VAL A 30 2.83 -27.46 -13.60
N SER A 31 3.83 -26.66 -13.96
CA SER A 31 4.94 -26.29 -13.06
C SER A 31 5.15 -24.79 -12.97
N ILE A 32 5.60 -24.30 -11.80
CA ILE A 32 6.03 -22.91 -11.63
C ILE A 32 7.52 -22.82 -11.95
N THR A 33 7.87 -22.10 -13.00
CA THR A 33 9.27 -21.87 -13.41
C THR A 33 9.82 -20.56 -12.85
N HIS A 34 8.95 -19.58 -12.59
CA HIS A 34 9.34 -18.32 -11.96
C HIS A 34 8.18 -17.76 -11.12
N GLN A 35 8.48 -17.10 -10.01
CA GLN A 35 7.50 -16.38 -9.20
C GLN A 35 8.12 -15.11 -8.61
N LEU A 36 7.42 -14.00 -8.78
CA LEU A 36 7.73 -12.71 -8.15
C LEU A 36 6.53 -12.27 -7.31
N THR A 37 6.72 -12.14 -6.00
CA THR A 37 5.72 -11.59 -5.09
C THR A 37 6.09 -10.16 -4.72
N LEU A 38 5.20 -9.22 -5.07
CA LEU A 38 5.26 -7.81 -4.68
C LEU A 38 4.19 -7.56 -3.61
N ALA A 39 4.10 -6.31 -3.11
CA ALA A 39 3.09 -5.98 -2.11
C ALA A 39 1.67 -6.24 -2.62
N ASP A 40 1.32 -5.67 -3.77
CA ASP A 40 -0.08 -5.62 -4.22
C ASP A 40 -0.47 -6.76 -5.16
N TYR A 41 0.51 -7.49 -5.69
CA TYR A 41 0.28 -8.59 -6.62
C TYR A 41 1.43 -9.60 -6.68
N THR A 42 1.13 -10.79 -7.18
CA THR A 42 2.09 -11.85 -7.50
C THR A 42 2.05 -12.18 -8.98
N ILE A 43 3.22 -12.35 -9.60
CA ILE A 43 3.38 -12.80 -10.98
C ILE A 43 4.01 -14.18 -10.96
N ARG A 44 3.42 -15.14 -11.66
CA ARG A 44 3.96 -16.49 -11.85
C ARG A 44 4.16 -16.77 -13.32
N THR A 45 5.28 -17.40 -13.67
CA THR A 45 5.43 -18.05 -14.97
C THR A 45 5.16 -19.54 -14.78
N LEU A 46 4.12 -20.02 -15.44
CA LEU A 46 3.71 -21.41 -15.46
C LEU A 46 4.18 -22.06 -16.77
N SER A 47 4.70 -23.28 -16.67
CA SER A 47 4.89 -24.18 -17.79
C SER A 47 3.75 -25.19 -17.76
N VAL A 48 2.90 -25.18 -18.79
CA VAL A 48 1.74 -26.05 -18.91
C VAL A 48 2.00 -27.02 -20.05
N GLU A 49 2.05 -28.31 -19.73
CA GLU A 49 2.28 -29.38 -20.70
C GLU A 49 1.02 -30.23 -20.88
N LEU A 50 0.71 -30.54 -22.14
CA LEU A 50 -0.34 -31.48 -22.54
C LEU A 50 0.19 -32.33 -23.70
N SER A 51 0.19 -33.65 -23.54
CA SER A 51 0.60 -34.60 -24.59
C SER A 51 1.96 -34.28 -25.22
N GLY A 52 2.96 -33.96 -24.39
CA GLY A 52 4.33 -33.62 -24.81
C GLY A 52 4.49 -32.23 -25.43
N LYS A 53 3.43 -31.41 -25.48
CA LYS A 53 3.49 -30.01 -25.93
C LYS A 53 3.43 -29.07 -24.75
N THR A 54 4.47 -28.24 -24.60
CA THR A 54 4.59 -27.28 -23.52
C THR A 54 4.23 -25.87 -23.96
N ARG A 55 3.51 -25.13 -23.12
CA ARG A 55 3.21 -23.71 -23.30
C ARG A 55 3.56 -22.93 -22.05
N LYS A 56 4.17 -21.76 -22.23
CA LYS A 56 4.39 -20.78 -21.17
C LYS A 56 3.13 -19.95 -20.95
N VAL A 57 2.69 -19.83 -19.70
CA VAL A 57 1.56 -18.99 -19.28
C VAL A 57 2.03 -18.06 -18.16
N ASN A 58 1.90 -16.75 -18.35
CA ASN A 58 2.14 -15.79 -17.28
C ASN A 58 0.84 -15.53 -16.52
N HIS A 59 0.85 -15.82 -15.23
CA HIS A 59 -0.27 -15.71 -14.31
C HIS A 59 -0.07 -14.49 -13.41
N PHE A 60 -0.90 -13.47 -13.63
CA PHE A 60 -0.92 -12.25 -12.84
C PHE A 60 -2.04 -12.32 -11.79
N HIS A 61 -1.67 -12.16 -10.53
CA HIS A 61 -2.57 -12.29 -9.38
C HIS A 61 -2.55 -11.02 -8.54
N TYR A 62 -3.58 -10.19 -8.68
CA TYR A 62 -3.77 -8.99 -7.88
C TYR A 62 -4.35 -9.35 -6.51
N THR A 63 -3.62 -9.02 -5.45
CA THR A 63 -3.88 -9.44 -4.05
C THR A 63 -4.31 -8.29 -3.15
N ALA A 64 -4.13 -7.04 -3.57
CA ALA A 64 -4.48 -5.84 -2.80
C ALA A 64 -5.97 -5.49 -2.80
N TRP A 65 -6.84 -6.21 -3.54
CA TRP A 65 -8.27 -5.94 -3.49
C TRP A 65 -8.88 -6.43 -2.16
N PRO A 66 -9.54 -5.56 -1.37
CA PRO A 66 -10.12 -5.95 -0.08
C PRO A 66 -11.36 -6.87 -0.22
N ASP A 67 -11.71 -7.56 0.86
CA ASP A 67 -12.91 -8.42 0.94
C ASP A 67 -14.20 -7.60 0.70
N HIS A 68 -14.26 -6.39 1.26
CA HIS A 68 -15.37 -5.44 1.09
C HIS A 68 -14.90 -4.18 0.37
N GLY A 69 -15.71 -3.68 -0.56
CA GLY A 69 -15.45 -2.44 -1.30
C GLY A 69 -14.45 -2.58 -2.45
N VAL A 70 -13.58 -1.58 -2.57
CA VAL A 70 -12.58 -1.38 -3.62
C VAL A 70 -11.22 -1.04 -2.99
N PRO A 71 -10.09 -1.14 -3.73
CA PRO A 71 -8.81 -0.67 -3.22
C PRO A 71 -8.85 0.80 -2.79
N ASP A 72 -8.04 1.15 -1.79
CA ASP A 72 -8.00 2.50 -1.20
C ASP A 72 -7.42 3.57 -2.15
N TYR A 73 -6.76 3.16 -3.24
CA TYR A 73 -6.19 4.03 -4.26
C TYR A 73 -5.97 3.24 -5.55
N ALA A 74 -6.06 3.91 -6.70
CA ALA A 74 -6.02 3.26 -8.00
C ALA A 74 -4.61 2.96 -8.51
N THR A 75 -3.58 3.64 -8.00
CA THR A 75 -2.17 3.46 -8.40
C THR A 75 -1.75 2.00 -8.51
N SER A 76 -2.14 1.18 -7.52
CA SER A 76 -1.76 -0.24 -7.50
C SER A 76 -2.40 -1.05 -8.63
N ILE A 77 -3.67 -0.80 -8.97
CA ILE A 77 -4.36 -1.50 -10.06
C ILE A 77 -3.91 -0.98 -11.43
N LEU A 78 -3.57 0.30 -11.56
CA LEU A 78 -2.99 0.89 -12.77
C LEU A 78 -1.61 0.31 -13.07
N ASN A 79 -0.74 0.22 -12.05
CA ASN A 79 0.56 -0.44 -12.20
C ASN A 79 0.42 -1.92 -12.55
N PHE A 80 -0.53 -2.62 -11.93
CA PHE A 80 -0.85 -4.00 -12.27
C PHE A 80 -1.33 -4.15 -13.72
N HIS A 81 -2.26 -3.29 -14.16
CA HIS A 81 -2.76 -3.23 -15.54
C HIS A 81 -1.61 -3.02 -16.53
N LYS A 82 -0.77 -2.00 -16.30
CA LYS A 82 0.41 -1.71 -17.12
C LYS A 82 1.31 -2.94 -17.28
N MET A 83 1.58 -3.66 -16.19
CA MET A 83 2.40 -4.88 -16.22
C MET A 83 1.73 -6.01 -17.00
N VAL A 84 0.41 -6.18 -16.87
CA VAL A 84 -0.36 -7.17 -17.64
C VAL A 84 -0.29 -6.84 -19.13
N MET A 85 -0.52 -5.58 -19.51
CA MET A 85 -0.55 -5.17 -20.91
C MET A 85 0.83 -5.16 -21.58
N LYS A 86 1.90 -4.90 -20.81
CA LYS A 86 3.28 -5.06 -21.30
C LYS A 86 3.61 -6.50 -21.70
N ASP A 87 3.05 -7.49 -21.00
CA ASP A 87 3.27 -8.91 -21.30
C ASP A 87 2.26 -9.48 -22.31
N HIS A 88 1.03 -8.98 -22.28
CA HIS A 88 -0.03 -9.41 -23.19
C HIS A 88 0.31 -9.03 -24.64
N LYS A 89 0.15 -9.98 -25.55
CA LYS A 89 0.28 -9.75 -26.99
C LYS A 89 -0.95 -10.32 -27.67
N ALA A 90 -1.73 -9.50 -28.36
CA ALA A 90 -3.01 -9.89 -28.96
C ALA A 90 -2.92 -11.15 -29.86
N HIS A 91 -1.80 -11.33 -30.59
CA HIS A 91 -1.58 -12.51 -31.43
C HIS A 91 -1.45 -13.84 -30.65
N ARG A 92 -1.31 -13.81 -29.32
CA ARG A 92 -1.22 -15.00 -28.45
C ARG A 92 -2.59 -15.48 -27.96
N GLY A 93 -3.68 -14.83 -28.38
CA GLY A 93 -5.05 -15.14 -27.97
C GLY A 93 -5.60 -14.16 -26.93
N PRO A 94 -6.85 -14.33 -26.50
CA PRO A 94 -7.52 -13.41 -25.58
C PRO A 94 -6.89 -13.43 -24.17
N LEU A 95 -6.91 -12.28 -23.49
CA LEU A 95 -6.53 -12.18 -22.09
C LEU A 95 -7.61 -12.79 -21.19
N LEU A 96 -7.25 -13.82 -20.40
CA LEU A 96 -8.15 -14.42 -19.43
C LEU A 96 -8.14 -13.64 -18.12
N VAL A 97 -9.27 -13.03 -17.77
CA VAL A 97 -9.48 -12.32 -16.50
C VAL A 97 -10.59 -12.99 -15.70
N HIS A 98 -10.34 -13.24 -14.41
CA HIS A 98 -11.36 -13.76 -13.51
C HIS A 98 -11.15 -13.25 -12.08
N CYS A 99 -12.22 -13.33 -11.27
CA CYS A 99 -12.22 -13.15 -9.83
C CYS A 99 -12.88 -14.38 -9.19
N SER A 100 -13.97 -14.20 -8.43
CA SER A 100 -14.82 -15.28 -7.93
C SER A 100 -15.96 -15.60 -8.92
N ALA A 101 -16.98 -14.75 -9.03
CA ALA A 101 -18.07 -14.89 -10.01
C ALA A 101 -17.74 -14.36 -11.42
N GLY A 102 -16.61 -13.66 -11.58
CA GLY A 102 -16.18 -13.10 -12.85
C GLY A 102 -17.06 -11.95 -13.36
N VAL A 103 -17.61 -11.12 -12.46
CA VAL A 103 -18.49 -9.99 -12.84
C VAL A 103 -18.08 -8.65 -12.22
N GLY A 104 -17.86 -8.59 -10.90
CA GLY A 104 -17.50 -7.35 -10.18
C GLY A 104 -16.08 -6.88 -10.49
N ARG A 105 -15.09 -7.35 -9.72
CA ARG A 105 -13.67 -7.00 -9.90
C ARG A 105 -13.14 -7.26 -11.32
N THR A 106 -13.63 -8.34 -11.95
CA THR A 106 -13.33 -8.66 -13.35
C THR A 106 -13.84 -7.59 -14.29
N GLY A 107 -15.11 -7.17 -14.14
CA GLY A 107 -15.67 -6.10 -14.95
C GLY A 107 -14.99 -4.77 -14.70
N THR A 108 -14.59 -4.47 -13.46
CA THR A 108 -13.84 -3.26 -13.14
C THR A 108 -12.48 -3.22 -13.85
N PHE A 109 -11.70 -4.30 -13.78
CA PHE A 109 -10.41 -4.37 -14.47
C PHE A 109 -10.56 -4.21 -15.98
N ILE A 110 -11.55 -4.87 -16.59
CA ILE A 110 -11.80 -4.78 -18.04
C ILE A 110 -12.31 -3.38 -18.43
N ALA A 111 -13.15 -2.75 -17.61
CA ALA A 111 -13.63 -1.40 -17.87
C ALA A 111 -12.50 -0.37 -17.81
N ILE A 112 -11.58 -0.48 -16.84
CA ILE A 112 -10.39 0.37 -16.76
C ILE A 112 -9.55 0.21 -18.04
N ASP A 113 -9.24 -1.03 -18.42
CA ASP A 113 -8.47 -1.34 -19.64
C ASP A 113 -9.10 -0.71 -20.89
N HIS A 114 -10.39 -0.95 -21.11
CA HIS A 114 -11.12 -0.43 -22.27
C HIS A 114 -11.15 1.10 -22.32
N VAL A 115 -11.37 1.76 -21.18
CA VAL A 115 -11.44 3.23 -21.13
C VAL A 115 -10.06 3.85 -21.31
N LEU A 116 -8.99 3.22 -20.82
CA LEU A 116 -7.62 3.65 -21.08
C LEU A 116 -7.29 3.56 -22.59
N GLU A 117 -7.64 2.44 -23.24
CA GLU A 117 -7.46 2.28 -24.69
C GLU A 117 -8.31 3.27 -25.50
N GLN A 118 -9.56 3.52 -25.08
CA GLN A 118 -10.43 4.53 -25.69
C GLN A 118 -9.82 5.92 -25.59
N ARG A 119 -9.30 6.29 -24.43
CA ARG A 119 -8.62 7.57 -24.22
C ARG A 119 -7.42 7.72 -25.15
N GLU A 120 -6.58 6.68 -25.25
CA GLU A 120 -5.38 6.71 -26.09
C GLU A 120 -5.71 6.80 -27.59
N THR A 121 -6.78 6.13 -28.02
CA THR A 121 -7.15 6.02 -29.45
C THR A 121 -8.03 7.17 -29.92
N GLU A 122 -9.01 7.57 -29.11
CA GLU A 122 -10.09 8.49 -29.48
C GLU A 122 -9.99 9.84 -28.76
N GLY A 123 -9.17 9.96 -27.70
CA GLY A 123 -9.07 11.17 -26.89
C GLY A 123 -10.30 11.46 -26.01
N VAL A 124 -11.19 10.47 -25.81
CA VAL A 124 -12.42 10.59 -25.02
C VAL A 124 -12.53 9.48 -23.96
N VAL A 125 -13.41 9.70 -22.98
CA VAL A 125 -13.70 8.75 -21.91
C VAL A 125 -15.22 8.58 -21.78
N ASP A 126 -15.73 7.36 -21.96
CA ASP A 126 -17.16 7.03 -21.77
C ASP A 126 -17.36 5.80 -20.84
N ILE A 127 -17.11 6.01 -19.54
CA ILE A 127 -17.22 4.92 -18.54
C ILE A 127 -18.62 4.27 -18.52
N PRO A 128 -19.76 5.02 -18.47
CA PRO A 128 -21.08 4.40 -18.48
C PRO A 128 -21.37 3.60 -19.76
N GLY A 129 -21.00 4.13 -20.94
CA GLY A 129 -21.20 3.42 -22.21
C GLY A 129 -20.37 2.15 -22.32
N VAL A 130 -19.12 2.17 -21.83
CA VAL A 130 -18.27 0.97 -21.74
C VAL A 130 -18.90 -0.08 -20.83
N ILE A 131 -19.34 0.30 -19.63
CA ILE A 131 -19.97 -0.65 -18.70
C ILE A 131 -21.28 -1.20 -19.28
N LEU A 132 -22.08 -0.39 -19.97
CA LEU A 132 -23.27 -0.85 -20.67
C LEU A 132 -22.94 -1.91 -21.72
N LYS A 133 -21.91 -1.68 -22.55
CA LYS A 133 -21.42 -2.68 -23.53
C LYS A 133 -20.98 -3.98 -22.84
N LEU A 134 -20.22 -3.90 -21.74
CA LEU A 134 -19.81 -5.09 -20.99
C LEU A 134 -21.02 -5.86 -20.43
N ARG A 135 -22.05 -5.16 -19.93
CA ARG A 135 -23.26 -5.77 -19.39
C ARG A 135 -24.14 -6.45 -20.45
N GLN A 136 -24.05 -6.03 -21.71
CA GLN A 136 -24.69 -6.72 -22.84
C GLN A 136 -24.06 -8.09 -23.12
N GLN A 137 -22.77 -8.25 -22.81
CA GLN A 137 -22.02 -9.50 -23.06
C GLN A 137 -22.01 -10.45 -21.86
N ARG A 138 -22.04 -9.90 -20.63
CA ARG A 138 -22.08 -10.67 -19.40
C ARG A 138 -22.87 -9.93 -18.33
N THR A 139 -23.79 -10.63 -17.67
CA THR A 139 -24.65 -10.02 -16.65
C THR A 139 -23.83 -9.38 -15.51
N ASN A 140 -24.30 -8.22 -15.03
CA ASN A 140 -23.78 -7.55 -13.84
C ASN A 140 -22.28 -7.22 -13.85
N MET A 141 -21.66 -7.05 -15.02
CA MET A 141 -20.30 -6.51 -15.12
C MET A 141 -20.22 -5.15 -14.42
N VAL A 142 -19.23 -4.99 -13.54
CA VAL A 142 -19.15 -3.91 -12.54
C VAL A 142 -20.38 -3.96 -11.63
N GLN A 143 -20.28 -4.69 -10.53
CA GLN A 143 -21.44 -5.15 -9.76
C GLN A 143 -21.95 -4.11 -8.76
N THR A 144 -21.07 -3.25 -8.23
CA THR A 144 -21.41 -2.29 -7.17
C THR A 144 -21.17 -0.84 -7.59
N LEU A 145 -21.82 0.10 -6.90
CA LEU A 145 -21.58 1.54 -7.10
C LEU A 145 -20.13 1.91 -6.77
N ASP A 146 -19.56 1.40 -5.68
CA ASP A 146 -18.16 1.67 -5.32
C ASP A 146 -17.19 1.24 -6.43
N GLN A 147 -17.45 0.12 -7.11
CA GLN A 147 -16.66 -0.34 -8.25
C GLN A 147 -16.79 0.60 -9.45
N HIS A 148 -17.97 1.18 -9.66
CA HIS A 148 -18.19 2.18 -10.71
C HIS A 148 -17.42 3.47 -10.40
N ILE A 149 -17.53 3.99 -9.17
CA ILE A 149 -16.78 5.17 -8.69
C ILE A 149 -15.27 4.93 -8.82
N PHE A 150 -14.78 3.76 -8.42
CA PHE A 150 -13.37 3.41 -8.50
C PHE A 150 -12.81 3.40 -9.93
N ILE A 151 -13.63 3.08 -10.94
CA ILE A 151 -13.20 3.23 -12.34
C ILE A 151 -12.95 4.70 -12.66
N HIS A 152 -13.85 5.60 -12.24
CA HIS A 152 -13.64 7.03 -12.42
C HIS A 152 -12.37 7.52 -11.69
N ASP A 153 -12.13 7.08 -10.45
CA ASP A 153 -10.89 7.39 -9.72
C ASP A 153 -9.64 6.93 -10.49
N ALA A 154 -9.65 5.70 -11.00
CA ALA A 154 -8.52 5.13 -11.73
C ALA A 154 -8.23 5.88 -13.05
N ILE A 155 -9.28 6.23 -13.80
CA ILE A 155 -9.11 6.98 -15.04
C ILE A 155 -8.66 8.41 -14.76
N LEU A 156 -9.22 9.06 -13.73
CA LEU A 156 -8.80 10.40 -13.33
C LEU A 156 -7.33 10.42 -12.89
N GLU A 157 -6.89 9.46 -12.06
CA GLU A 157 -5.49 9.32 -11.65
C GLU A 157 -4.57 9.16 -12.88
N SER A 158 -4.94 8.29 -13.82
CA SER A 158 -4.16 8.07 -15.04
C SER A 158 -4.07 9.32 -15.91
N VAL A 159 -5.17 10.07 -16.04
CA VAL A 159 -5.21 11.32 -16.82
C VAL A 159 -4.35 12.40 -16.17
N THR A 160 -4.46 12.57 -14.86
CA THR A 160 -3.77 13.63 -14.11
C THR A 160 -2.28 13.36 -13.95
N CYS A 161 -1.91 12.12 -13.60
CA CYS A 161 -0.52 11.77 -13.28
C CYS A 161 0.29 11.32 -14.50
N GLY A 162 -0.36 10.70 -15.49
CA GLY A 162 0.32 10.08 -16.64
C GLY A 162 1.28 8.95 -16.25
N ASP A 163 2.10 8.51 -17.21
CA ASP A 163 3.17 7.54 -16.95
C ASP A 163 4.45 8.26 -16.51
N THR A 164 4.86 8.00 -15.27
CA THR A 164 6.04 8.62 -14.65
C THR A 164 7.20 7.64 -14.46
N GLU A 165 7.05 6.37 -14.88
CA GLU A 165 8.13 5.38 -14.78
C GLU A 165 9.27 5.70 -15.76
N ILE A 166 10.51 5.54 -15.28
CA ILE A 166 11.73 5.77 -16.07
C ILE A 166 12.56 4.50 -16.04
N GLU A 167 12.97 4.00 -17.20
CA GLU A 167 13.90 2.87 -17.25
C GLU A 167 15.25 3.26 -16.61
N ALA A 168 15.82 2.35 -15.81
CA ALA A 168 17.03 2.66 -15.04
C ALA A 168 18.20 3.14 -15.90
N GLY A 169 18.33 2.64 -17.14
CA GLY A 169 19.34 3.07 -18.09
C GLY A 169 19.16 4.51 -18.61
N ASP A 170 17.91 5.00 -18.62
CA ASP A 170 17.55 6.32 -19.13
C ASP A 170 17.45 7.40 -18.04
N LEU A 171 17.58 7.02 -16.76
CA LEU A 171 17.40 7.92 -15.62
C LEU A 171 18.22 9.21 -15.74
N ARG A 172 19.49 9.10 -16.16
CA ARG A 172 20.36 10.27 -16.31
C ARG A 172 19.83 11.25 -17.36
N LYS A 173 19.40 10.74 -18.51
CA LYS A 173 18.86 11.55 -19.62
C LYS A 173 17.55 12.20 -19.21
N ARG A 174 16.65 11.44 -18.60
CA ARG A 174 15.34 11.95 -18.18
C ARG A 174 15.46 12.98 -17.06
N LEU A 175 16.36 12.78 -16.09
CA LEU A 175 16.62 13.74 -15.03
C LEU A 175 17.19 15.06 -15.57
N ALA A 176 18.05 15.01 -16.59
CA ALA A 176 18.53 16.22 -17.24
C ALA A 176 17.38 17.02 -17.88
N GLN A 177 16.43 16.33 -18.53
CA GLN A 177 15.23 16.96 -19.10
C GLN A 177 14.33 17.56 -18.01
N LEU A 178 14.08 16.82 -16.92
CA LEU A 178 13.21 17.27 -15.83
C LEU A 178 13.76 18.50 -15.09
N LYS A 179 15.07 18.75 -15.15
CA LYS A 179 15.71 19.93 -14.55
C LYS A 179 15.65 21.17 -15.44
N THR A 180 15.41 21.01 -16.75
CA THR A 180 15.29 22.15 -17.66
C THR A 180 14.05 22.95 -17.31
N LYS A 181 14.19 24.27 -17.24
CA LYS A 181 13.10 25.20 -16.95
C LYS A 181 12.39 25.61 -18.23
N ASP A 182 11.07 25.72 -18.13
CA ASP A 182 10.23 26.30 -19.17
C ASP A 182 10.29 27.85 -19.13
N GLU A 183 9.54 28.50 -20.02
CA GLU A 183 9.43 29.96 -20.10
C GLU A 183 8.87 30.59 -18.80
N SER A 184 8.14 29.82 -18.00
CA SER A 184 7.63 30.23 -16.68
C SER A 184 8.65 30.08 -15.56
N GLY A 185 9.85 29.55 -15.86
CA GLY A 185 10.91 29.31 -14.89
C GLY A 185 10.73 28.05 -14.05
N ARG A 186 9.71 27.23 -14.35
CA ARG A 186 9.42 25.96 -13.65
C ARG A 186 10.08 24.80 -14.40
N SER A 187 10.65 23.88 -13.63
CA SER A 187 11.21 22.64 -14.14
C SER A 187 10.16 21.53 -14.17
N GLY A 188 10.44 20.45 -14.90
CA GLY A 188 9.61 19.25 -14.86
C GLY A 188 9.51 18.64 -13.45
N LEU A 189 10.53 18.81 -12.60
CA LEU A 189 10.46 18.41 -11.18
C LEU A 189 9.45 19.25 -10.40
N ASP A 190 9.42 20.57 -10.63
CA ASP A 190 8.46 21.47 -9.96
C ASP A 190 7.02 21.11 -10.36
N LEU A 191 6.81 20.82 -11.65
CA LEU A 191 5.51 20.39 -12.17
C LEU A 191 5.08 19.03 -11.60
N GLN A 192 5.99 18.06 -11.52
CA GLN A 192 5.70 16.76 -10.91
C GLN A 192 5.33 16.90 -9.43
N PHE A 193 6.06 17.74 -8.68
CA PHE A 193 5.77 17.97 -7.27
C PHE A 193 4.42 18.67 -7.06
N ALA A 194 4.09 19.66 -7.90
CA ALA A 194 2.78 20.32 -7.85
C ALA A 194 1.60 19.36 -8.12
N ILE A 195 1.78 18.37 -9.00
CA ILE A 195 0.77 17.32 -9.22
C ILE A 195 0.58 16.48 -7.96
N LEU A 196 1.66 16.13 -7.23
CA LEU A 196 1.56 15.39 -5.97
C LEU A 196 0.72 16.17 -4.95
N ASP A 197 0.94 17.48 -4.83
CA ASP A 197 0.13 18.33 -3.94
C ASP A 197 -1.34 18.35 -4.39
N GLN A 198 -1.60 18.46 -5.68
CA GLN A 198 -2.97 18.45 -6.21
C GLN A 198 -3.71 17.15 -5.86
N VAL A 199 -3.10 15.99 -6.07
CA VAL A 199 -3.75 14.69 -5.85
C VAL A 199 -3.79 14.25 -4.38
N SER A 200 -3.03 14.94 -3.50
CA SER A 200 -2.99 14.64 -2.06
C SER A 200 -3.61 15.73 -1.16
N SER A 201 -4.02 16.86 -1.74
CA SER A 201 -4.46 18.07 -1.01
C SER A 201 -5.57 17.86 0.03
N ASN A 202 -6.53 16.94 -0.18
CA ASN A 202 -7.62 16.69 0.79
C ASN A 202 -7.31 15.64 1.86
N VAL A 203 -6.08 15.11 1.90
CA VAL A 203 -5.64 14.14 2.92
C VAL A 203 -5.38 14.81 4.27
N GLY A 204 -5.09 16.11 4.29
CA GLY A 204 -4.74 16.87 5.51
C GLY A 204 -5.93 17.28 6.40
N GLU A 205 -7.15 17.33 5.88
CA GLU A 205 -8.30 17.85 6.64
C GLU A 205 -8.92 16.81 7.59
N ALA A 206 -8.85 15.52 7.24
CA ALA A 206 -9.43 14.44 8.03
C ALA A 206 -8.46 13.94 9.12
N LYS A 207 -8.17 14.76 10.13
CA LYS A 207 -7.36 14.36 11.29
C LYS A 207 -8.06 13.21 12.04
N SER A 208 -7.31 12.16 12.43
CA SER A 208 -7.92 11.05 13.16
C SER A 208 -8.45 11.47 14.53
N PHE A 209 -9.64 10.98 14.89
CA PHE A 209 -10.25 11.26 16.20
C PHE A 209 -9.34 10.80 17.34
N ALA A 210 -8.63 9.70 17.15
CA ALA A 210 -7.63 9.21 18.10
C ALA A 210 -6.48 10.20 18.28
N ALA A 211 -5.94 10.77 17.20
CA ALA A 211 -4.88 11.78 17.29
C ALA A 211 -5.38 13.09 17.95
N GLN A 212 -6.59 13.52 17.61
CA GLN A 212 -7.23 14.72 18.20
C GLN A 212 -7.49 14.57 19.69
N ASN A 213 -7.85 13.38 20.17
CA ASN A 213 -8.06 13.14 21.60
C ASN A 213 -6.76 12.90 22.40
N ASN A 214 -5.61 12.81 21.72
CA ASN A 214 -4.31 12.49 22.31
C ASN A 214 -3.25 13.54 21.97
N LEU A 215 -3.61 14.83 21.92
CA LEU A 215 -2.69 15.92 21.52
C LEU A 215 -1.37 15.93 22.30
N ALA A 216 -1.39 15.62 23.60
CA ALA A 216 -0.19 15.56 24.43
C ALA A 216 0.79 14.42 24.05
N LYS A 217 0.36 13.46 23.23
CA LYS A 217 1.20 12.38 22.69
C LYS A 217 1.74 12.69 21.29
N ASN A 218 1.48 13.90 20.77
CA ASN A 218 1.92 14.35 19.45
C ASN A 218 2.99 15.44 19.59
N ARG A 219 4.13 15.28 18.92
CA ARG A 219 5.22 16.28 18.91
C ARG A 219 4.84 17.51 18.09
N SER A 220 4.06 17.33 17.02
CA SER A 220 3.49 18.41 16.22
C SER A 220 2.00 18.18 15.97
N THR A 221 1.22 19.25 16.01
CA THR A 221 -0.21 19.28 15.68
C THR A 221 -0.50 19.45 14.19
N ASP A 222 0.53 19.77 13.41
CA ASP A 222 0.45 19.98 11.97
C ASP A 222 0.53 18.65 11.21
N PHE A 223 1.29 17.70 11.77
CA PHE A 223 1.55 16.40 11.14
C PHE A 223 0.85 15.25 11.87
N LEU A 224 -0.44 15.37 12.14
CA LEU A 224 -1.19 14.30 12.82
C LEU A 224 -1.44 13.11 11.88
N PRO A 225 -1.45 11.86 12.37
CA PRO A 225 -1.86 10.72 11.57
C PRO A 225 -3.31 10.94 11.11
N GLY A 226 -3.48 11.09 9.81
CA GLY A 226 -4.77 11.36 9.17
C GLY A 226 -5.58 10.09 8.90
N HIS A 227 -6.87 10.27 8.66
CA HIS A 227 -7.68 9.37 7.86
C HIS A 227 -7.43 9.72 6.39
N PHE A 228 -7.04 8.74 5.61
CA PHE A 228 -6.81 8.95 4.18
C PHE A 228 -8.13 8.67 3.45
N PRO A 229 -8.75 9.66 2.78
CA PRO A 229 -9.87 9.38 1.89
C PRO A 229 -9.40 8.45 0.78
N THR A 230 -10.19 7.42 0.51
CA THR A 230 -9.86 6.32 -0.42
C THR A 230 -10.17 6.62 -1.88
N HIS A 231 -10.57 7.85 -2.19
CA HIS A 231 -11.08 8.25 -3.51
C HIS A 231 -10.53 9.61 -3.92
N ILE A 232 -9.87 9.69 -5.07
CA ILE A 232 -9.37 10.96 -5.64
C ILE A 232 -10.55 11.88 -5.98
N LEU A 233 -11.73 11.33 -6.30
CA LEU A 233 -12.95 12.11 -6.48
C LEU A 233 -13.43 12.81 -5.20
N MET A 234 -13.08 12.31 -4.01
CA MET A 234 -13.31 13.02 -2.74
C MET A 234 -12.33 14.19 -2.55
N CYS A 235 -11.31 14.31 -3.40
CA CYS A 235 -10.45 15.48 -3.46
C CYS A 235 -11.11 16.67 -4.21
N TYR A 236 -12.24 16.44 -4.89
CA TYR A 236 -13.02 17.49 -5.55
C TYR A 236 -14.25 17.85 -4.71
N PRO A 237 -14.50 19.15 -4.44
CA PRO A 237 -15.63 19.58 -3.64
C PRO A 237 -16.92 19.27 -4.39
N SER A 238 -17.58 18.18 -4.02
CA SER A 238 -18.94 17.90 -4.47
C SER A 238 -19.73 17.30 -3.32
N ASP A 239 -20.91 17.86 -3.06
CA ASP A 239 -21.89 17.45 -2.04
C ASP A 239 -22.49 16.05 -2.27
N LEU A 240 -21.84 15.21 -3.08
CA LEU A 240 -22.40 14.03 -3.74
C LEU A 240 -22.03 12.69 -3.10
N CYS A 241 -21.31 12.67 -1.98
CA CYS A 241 -20.97 11.41 -1.30
C CYS A 241 -21.19 11.47 0.20
N SER A 242 -22.43 11.21 0.61
CA SER A 242 -22.75 10.61 1.91
C SER A 242 -22.42 9.10 1.92
N LEU A 243 -21.19 8.74 1.54
CA LEU A 243 -20.69 7.37 1.65
C LEU A 243 -20.30 7.06 3.11
N PRO A 244 -20.28 5.77 3.51
CA PRO A 244 -20.31 5.38 4.91
C PRO A 244 -19.16 5.98 5.71
N LYS A 245 -19.50 6.62 6.84
CA LYS A 245 -18.59 7.08 7.90
C LYS A 245 -17.87 5.92 8.62
N HIS A 246 -17.54 4.83 7.92
CA HIS A 246 -16.62 3.83 8.43
C HIS A 246 -15.19 4.32 8.15
N THR A 247 -14.83 5.43 8.80
CA THR A 247 -13.46 5.93 8.89
C THR A 247 -12.68 5.01 9.81
N VAL A 248 -12.34 3.83 9.28
CA VAL A 248 -11.46 2.91 10.00
C VAL A 248 -10.07 3.53 9.96
N ASP A 249 -9.47 3.67 11.14
CA ASP A 249 -8.10 4.11 11.36
C ASP A 249 -7.12 3.02 10.85
N ASN A 250 -7.18 2.74 9.56
CA ASN A 250 -6.61 1.55 8.92
C ASN A 250 -5.08 1.56 8.91
N TRP A 251 -4.47 2.74 8.98
CA TRP A 251 -3.03 2.90 8.85
C TRP A 251 -2.33 3.03 10.21
N ARG A 252 -3.04 3.41 11.29
CA ARG A 252 -2.43 3.59 12.61
C ARG A 252 -1.94 2.28 13.22
N VAL A 253 -0.84 2.38 13.95
CA VAL A 253 -0.40 1.30 14.83
C VAL A 253 -1.13 1.37 16.17
N VAL A 254 -2.00 0.36 16.40
CA VAL A 254 -2.71 0.21 17.68
C VAL A 254 -1.83 -0.42 18.76
N LEU A 255 -1.76 0.21 19.94
CA LEU A 255 -1.13 -0.34 21.14
C LEU A 255 -2.11 -1.24 21.90
N LYS A 256 -2.14 -2.53 21.54
CA LYS A 256 -3.07 -3.49 22.16
C LYS A 256 -2.94 -3.53 23.69
N GLY A 257 -4.08 -3.44 24.37
CA GLY A 257 -4.17 -3.49 25.83
C GLY A 257 -3.83 -2.19 26.55
N GLU A 258 -3.72 -1.07 25.82
CA GLU A 258 -3.59 0.27 26.41
C GLU A 258 -4.91 1.03 26.34
N ASN A 259 -5.10 1.99 27.25
CA ASN A 259 -6.17 2.97 27.19
C ASN A 259 -5.63 4.36 27.58
N PRO A 260 -5.50 5.31 26.65
CA PRO A 260 -5.81 5.20 25.22
C PRO A 260 -4.81 4.31 24.47
N ASP A 261 -5.27 3.61 23.43
CA ASP A 261 -4.46 2.68 22.62
C ASP A 261 -3.54 3.37 21.58
N TYR A 262 -3.26 4.66 21.81
CA TYR A 262 -2.72 5.60 20.84
C TYR A 262 -1.20 5.82 20.98
N ILE A 263 -0.55 5.86 19.82
CA ILE A 263 0.79 6.40 19.56
C ILE A 263 0.81 7.02 18.17
N HIS A 264 1.49 8.17 18.02
CA HIS A 264 1.62 8.89 16.75
C HIS A 264 2.41 8.07 15.72
N THR A 265 1.69 7.35 14.85
CA THR A 265 2.27 6.37 13.92
C THR A 265 1.37 6.14 12.72
N SER A 266 2.00 5.76 11.59
CA SER A 266 1.32 5.21 10.42
C SER A 266 2.09 4.01 9.87
N SER A 267 1.37 3.02 9.36
CA SER A 267 1.93 1.88 8.64
C SER A 267 2.06 2.22 7.16
N VAL A 268 3.21 1.95 6.57
CA VAL A 268 3.49 2.25 5.15
C VAL A 268 3.85 0.97 4.42
N HIS A 269 3.33 0.80 3.21
CA HIS A 269 3.68 -0.33 2.35
C HIS A 269 5.14 -0.23 1.88
N GLY A 270 5.80 -1.37 1.74
CA GLY A 270 7.09 -1.46 1.06
C GLY A 270 6.92 -2.12 -0.30
N TYR A 271 8.00 -2.19 -1.07
CA TYR A 271 7.99 -2.73 -2.44
C TYR A 271 7.47 -4.18 -2.53
N LYS A 272 7.89 -5.06 -1.59
CA LYS A 272 7.53 -6.48 -1.60
C LYS A 272 6.48 -6.88 -0.57
N LYS A 273 6.11 -5.99 0.34
CA LYS A 273 5.31 -6.36 1.52
C LYS A 273 4.42 -5.20 1.96
N HIS A 274 3.14 -5.49 2.20
CA HIS A 274 2.26 -4.51 2.83
C HIS A 274 2.65 -4.24 4.28
N ARG A 275 2.49 -2.99 4.75
CA ARG A 275 2.87 -2.56 6.11
C ARG A 275 4.32 -2.96 6.46
N ALA A 276 5.23 -2.76 5.52
CA ALA A 276 6.65 -3.09 5.70
C ALA A 276 7.33 -2.12 6.66
N PHE A 277 6.86 -0.88 6.71
CA PHE A 277 7.40 0.19 7.54
C PHE A 277 6.36 0.66 8.54
N ILE A 278 6.85 1.09 9.71
CA ILE A 278 6.11 1.92 10.65
C ILE A 278 6.83 3.25 10.69
N ILE A 279 6.15 4.32 10.30
CA ILE A 279 6.65 5.69 10.44
C ILE A 279 6.08 6.29 11.72
N THR A 280 6.88 7.08 12.42
CA THR A 280 6.52 7.69 13.70
C THR A 280 7.36 8.93 13.92
N GLN A 281 6.87 9.86 14.74
CA GLN A 281 7.64 11.00 15.23
C GLN A 281 8.86 10.57 16.05
N GLY A 282 9.83 11.48 16.22
CA GLY A 282 10.86 11.34 17.26
C GLY A 282 10.19 11.17 18.64
N PRO A 283 10.48 10.09 19.40
CA PRO A 283 9.85 9.87 20.69
C PRO A 283 9.98 11.08 21.61
N MET A 284 8.97 11.29 22.43
CA MET A 284 9.01 12.29 23.51
C MET A 284 9.28 11.55 24.82
N ARG A 285 9.70 12.28 25.86
CA ARG A 285 9.86 11.69 27.20
C ARG A 285 8.57 10.99 27.66
N SER A 286 7.41 11.60 27.41
CA SER A 286 6.09 11.06 27.74
C SER A 286 5.67 9.84 26.91
N THR A 287 6.26 9.63 25.73
CA THR A 287 5.87 8.56 24.79
C THR A 287 6.96 7.49 24.60
N ALA A 288 8.12 7.61 25.24
CA ALA A 288 9.23 6.66 25.12
C ALA A 288 8.84 5.22 25.51
N ARG A 289 8.00 5.06 26.54
CA ARG A 289 7.45 3.76 26.94
C ARG A 289 6.55 3.17 25.85
N ASP A 290 5.65 3.99 25.31
CA ASP A 290 4.71 3.60 24.24
C ASP A 290 5.46 3.22 22.96
N PHE A 291 6.56 3.93 22.66
CA PHE A 291 7.50 3.59 21.58
C PHE A 291 8.09 2.18 21.76
N TRP A 292 8.62 1.84 22.93
CA TRP A 292 9.13 0.49 23.19
C TRP A 292 8.03 -0.58 23.17
N LYS A 293 6.83 -0.25 23.65
CA LYS A 293 5.66 -1.14 23.51
C LYS A 293 5.34 -1.42 22.06
N MET A 294 5.36 -0.39 21.21
CA MET A 294 5.19 -0.55 19.76
C MET A 294 6.27 -1.44 19.16
N VAL A 295 7.55 -1.12 19.39
CA VAL A 295 8.71 -1.88 18.87
C VAL A 295 8.59 -3.36 19.24
N TYR A 296 8.31 -3.65 20.52
CA TYR A 296 8.19 -5.01 21.02
C TYR A 296 6.95 -5.74 20.45
N SER A 297 5.76 -5.11 20.53
CA SER A 297 4.50 -5.73 20.11
C SER A 297 4.40 -5.96 18.60
N ARG A 298 5.05 -5.10 17.80
CA ARG A 298 5.14 -5.23 16.33
C ARG A 298 6.34 -6.03 15.87
N LYS A 299 7.16 -6.55 16.80
CA LYS A 299 8.36 -7.35 16.53
C LYS A 299 9.33 -6.62 15.61
N CYS A 300 9.48 -5.30 15.80
CA CYS A 300 10.46 -4.52 15.05
C CYS A 300 11.87 -4.93 15.50
N SER A 301 12.70 -5.37 14.56
CA SER A 301 14.10 -5.75 14.83
C SER A 301 15.10 -4.64 14.50
N VAL A 302 14.67 -3.61 13.76
CA VAL A 302 15.51 -2.49 13.33
C VAL A 302 14.73 -1.19 13.52
N VAL A 303 15.40 -0.18 14.08
CA VAL A 303 14.91 1.20 14.19
C VAL A 303 15.86 2.10 13.42
N VAL A 304 15.31 2.98 12.59
CA VAL A 304 16.08 3.99 11.84
C VAL A 304 15.72 5.36 12.42
N MET A 305 16.71 6.07 12.95
CA MET A 305 16.58 7.43 13.45
C MET A 305 17.25 8.38 12.45
N LEU A 306 16.50 9.37 11.97
CA LEU A 306 16.92 10.29 10.89
C LEU A 306 17.11 11.73 11.38
N SER A 307 17.23 11.92 12.70
CA SER A 307 17.46 13.21 13.34
C SER A 307 18.54 13.05 14.40
N ASP A 308 19.12 14.16 14.83
CA ASP A 308 19.82 14.21 16.10
C ASP A 308 18.81 14.30 17.27
N LEU A 309 19.31 14.42 18.51
CA LEU A 309 18.46 14.66 19.68
C LEU A 309 17.96 16.12 19.70
N ILE A 310 18.83 17.05 19.29
CA ILE A 310 18.62 18.49 19.28
C ILE A 310 19.02 19.02 17.91
N GLU A 311 18.16 19.82 17.29
CA GLU A 311 18.42 20.52 16.02
C GLU A 311 17.95 21.96 16.16
N LEU A 312 18.73 22.95 15.69
CA LEU A 312 18.41 24.37 15.83
C LEU A 312 18.02 24.78 17.26
N ASP A 313 18.75 24.26 18.25
CA ASP A 313 18.53 24.45 19.70
C ASP A 313 17.21 23.90 20.27
N GLU A 314 16.43 23.17 19.48
CA GLU A 314 15.17 22.56 19.87
C GLU A 314 15.30 21.03 20.03
N GLU A 315 14.67 20.44 21.07
CA GLU A 315 14.62 18.98 21.21
C GLU A 315 13.69 18.40 20.13
N VAL A 316 14.26 17.76 19.11
CA VAL A 316 13.50 17.06 18.06
C VAL A 316 13.27 15.59 18.37
N CYS A 317 14.08 14.99 19.25
CA CYS A 317 13.92 13.61 19.70
C CYS A 317 14.42 13.41 21.13
N TYR A 318 13.58 12.80 21.98
CA TYR A 318 14.01 12.35 23.30
C TYR A 318 14.92 11.13 23.15
N GLN A 319 15.96 11.05 24.00
CA GLN A 319 16.83 9.88 24.05
C GLN A 319 16.09 8.68 24.65
N TYR A 320 15.39 7.94 23.79
CA TYR A 320 14.59 6.76 24.16
C TYR A 320 15.43 5.50 24.40
N TRP A 321 16.76 5.61 24.46
CA TRP A 321 17.67 4.49 24.71
C TRP A 321 18.66 4.79 25.85
N PRO A 322 19.14 3.75 26.56
CA PRO A 322 20.12 3.91 27.62
C PRO A 322 21.49 4.37 27.10
N GLY A 323 22.18 5.23 27.86
CA GLY A 323 23.56 5.65 27.56
C GLY A 323 24.64 4.65 27.99
N LYS A 324 24.64 4.21 29.25
CA LYS A 324 25.69 3.29 29.80
C LYS A 324 25.16 2.09 30.60
N ARG A 325 24.00 2.21 31.23
CA ARG A 325 23.37 1.14 32.01
C ARG A 325 22.00 0.86 31.45
N ALA A 326 21.50 -0.37 31.59
CA ALA A 326 20.14 -0.70 31.21
C ALA A 326 19.14 0.27 31.85
N GLN A 327 18.16 0.71 31.06
CA GLN A 327 17.12 1.64 31.47
C GLN A 327 15.77 0.97 31.30
N THR A 328 14.86 1.27 32.21
CA THR A 328 13.49 0.74 32.19
C THR A 328 12.53 1.82 31.70
N TYR A 329 11.71 1.47 30.71
CA TYR A 329 10.64 2.30 30.16
C TYR A 329 9.32 1.56 30.40
N GLY A 330 8.65 1.86 31.52
CA GLY A 330 7.49 1.09 31.96
C GLY A 330 7.85 -0.37 32.23
N GLU A 331 7.25 -1.29 31.50
CA GLU A 331 7.50 -2.73 31.59
C GLU A 331 8.70 -3.22 30.75
N PHE A 332 9.35 -2.34 29.98
CA PHE A 332 10.43 -2.71 29.07
C PHE A 332 11.80 -2.33 29.64
N ARG A 333 12.65 -3.33 29.92
CA ARG A 333 14.06 -3.15 30.23
C ARG A 333 14.85 -3.16 28.92
N VAL A 334 15.51 -2.05 28.62
CA VAL A 334 16.34 -1.84 27.42
C VAL A 334 17.79 -1.74 27.84
N GLU A 335 18.66 -2.49 27.19
CA GLU A 335 20.09 -2.54 27.48
C GLU A 335 20.90 -2.34 26.19
N LEU A 336 21.82 -1.39 26.20
CA LEU A 336 22.77 -1.18 25.11
C LEU A 336 23.84 -2.28 25.19
N LEU A 337 23.89 -3.14 24.17
CA LEU A 337 24.85 -4.24 24.08
C LEU A 337 26.15 -3.79 23.41
N SER A 338 26.03 -2.99 22.36
CA SER A 338 27.17 -2.43 21.65
C SER A 338 26.76 -1.19 20.86
N GLU A 339 27.68 -0.25 20.67
CA GLU A 339 27.54 0.84 19.73
C GLU A 339 28.78 0.94 18.85
N GLY A 340 28.60 1.49 17.64
CA GLY A 340 29.72 1.72 16.74
C GLY A 340 29.34 2.58 15.56
N TRP A 341 30.35 3.15 14.92
CA TRP A 341 30.18 3.97 13.73
C TRP A 341 30.36 3.14 12.47
N LYS A 342 29.55 3.46 11.45
CA LYS A 342 29.73 3.05 10.06
C LYS A 342 29.73 4.31 9.19
N SER A 343 30.14 4.16 7.92
CA SER A 343 30.17 5.28 6.97
C SER A 343 28.80 5.95 6.88
N GLY A 344 28.69 7.16 7.46
CA GLY A 344 27.49 7.99 7.44
C GLY A 344 26.44 7.73 8.53
N PHE A 345 26.64 6.80 9.47
CA PHE A 345 25.66 6.57 10.55
C PHE A 345 26.23 5.84 11.76
N LEU A 346 25.58 6.03 12.91
CA LEU A 346 25.82 5.29 14.14
C LEU A 346 24.85 4.10 14.24
N TYR A 347 25.35 2.93 14.63
CA TYR A 347 24.50 1.78 14.95
C TYR A 347 24.59 1.43 16.43
N ARG A 348 23.47 0.99 16.99
CA ARG A 348 23.35 0.52 18.37
C ARG A 348 22.60 -0.81 18.41
N ASN A 349 23.15 -1.78 19.10
CA ASN A 349 22.51 -3.06 19.33
C ASN A 349 21.90 -3.07 20.73
N PHE A 350 20.62 -3.42 20.82
CA PHE A 350 19.88 -3.42 22.07
C PHE A 350 19.37 -4.81 22.43
N SER A 351 19.38 -5.13 23.72
CA SER A 351 18.51 -6.17 24.29
C SER A 351 17.26 -5.49 24.85
N VAL A 352 16.09 -6.03 24.51
CA VAL A 352 14.80 -5.53 25.01
C VAL A 352 14.05 -6.68 25.66
N GLN A 353 13.73 -6.52 26.94
CA GLN A 353 13.01 -7.52 27.73
C GLN A 353 11.74 -6.91 28.30
N GLN A 354 10.62 -7.59 28.15
CA GLN A 354 9.38 -7.23 28.84
C GLN A 354 9.34 -7.94 30.20
N ALA A 355 9.20 -7.19 31.28
CA ALA A 355 9.02 -7.76 32.62
C ALA A 355 7.72 -8.59 32.64
N LYS A 356 7.78 -9.79 33.22
CA LYS A 356 6.60 -10.61 33.44
C LYS A 356 5.68 -9.86 34.41
N VAL A 357 4.49 -9.47 33.95
CA VAL A 357 3.44 -9.00 34.84
C VAL A 357 3.04 -10.19 35.71
N SER A 358 3.37 -10.16 37.00
CA SER A 358 2.81 -11.10 37.97
C SER A 358 1.30 -10.92 37.93
N LYS A 359 0.57 -11.93 37.44
CA LYS A 359 -0.88 -11.99 37.59
C LYS A 359 -1.15 -11.91 39.09
N ILE A 360 -1.64 -10.75 39.55
CA ILE A 360 -2.33 -10.69 40.82
C ILE A 360 -3.59 -11.53 40.61
N GLU A 361 -3.59 -12.73 41.17
CA GLU A 361 -4.81 -13.52 41.35
C GLU A 361 -5.78 -12.60 42.08
N LYS A 362 -6.83 -12.16 41.37
CA LYS A 362 -7.98 -11.54 42.02
C LYS A 362 -8.55 -12.61 42.92
N GLY A 363 -8.37 -12.43 44.23
CA GLY A 363 -8.96 -13.26 45.27
C GLY A 363 -10.45 -13.47 44.99
N SER A 364 -10.81 -14.74 45.08
CA SER A 364 -12.14 -15.36 45.02
C SER A 364 -13.22 -14.62 45.78
#